data_AF-A0A947AN54-F1
#
_entry.id   AF-A0A947AN54-F1
#
_cell.length_a   1.000
_cell.length_b   1.000
_cell.length_c   1.000
_cell.angle_alpha   90.00
_cell.angle_beta   90.00
_cell.angle_gamma   90.00
#
_symmetry.space_group_name_H-M   'P 1'
#
loop_
_entity.id
_entity.type
_entity.pdbx_description
1 polymer ?
#
loop_
_entity_poly.entity_id
_entity_poly.type
_entity_poly.pdbx_seq_one_letter_code
_entity_poly.pdbx_strand_id
1 'polypeptide(L)'
;RWDLAAEHLTALIPEEINAFYCSLNAQITEQETPYLYALLFRAMDDIDFTDTAAKYKYNRPRPFVVNNEPKCIRVRHHNYKSYPSGGSTWAMALILSEIAPEKSDDILARGREMGQDTVICNYSWQSDVNEGRVLSSIVVARLHALPEFQAYIEEAKSELTSVWAKDLPPIRDCDAENAVLFQSSLATF
;
A
#
# COMPACT_ATOMS: atom_id res chain seq x y z
N ARG A 1 -3.72 14.12 -10.68
CA ARG A 1 -2.85 13.11 -10.05
C ARG A 1 -2.18 13.60 -8.77
N TRP A 2 -1.67 14.84 -8.72
CA TRP A 2 -1.10 15.43 -7.49
C TRP A 2 -2.05 15.40 -6.28
N ASP A 3 -3.30 15.81 -6.45
CA ASP A 3 -4.28 15.81 -5.35
C ASP A 3 -4.66 14.40 -4.90
N LEU A 4 -4.85 13.47 -5.85
CA LEU A 4 -5.08 12.05 -5.56
C LEU A 4 -3.89 11.44 -4.78
N ALA A 5 -2.66 11.79 -5.16
CA ALA A 5 -1.48 11.38 -4.40
C ALA A 5 -1.49 11.94 -2.98
N ALA A 6 -1.94 13.19 -2.79
CA ALA A 6 -2.07 13.79 -1.47
C ALA A 6 -3.14 13.08 -0.62
N GLU A 7 -4.29 12.75 -1.21
CA GLU A 7 -5.35 11.99 -0.53
C GLU A 7 -4.85 10.61 -0.08
N HIS A 8 -4.21 9.85 -0.97
CA HIS A 8 -3.64 8.55 -0.61
C HIS A 8 -2.59 8.64 0.50
N LEU A 9 -1.72 9.65 0.45
CA LEU A 9 -0.60 9.79 1.38
C LEU A 9 -0.98 10.48 2.71
N THR A 10 -2.20 11.01 2.82
CA THR A 10 -2.74 11.58 4.07
C THR A 10 -3.70 10.63 4.77
N ALA A 11 -4.11 9.54 4.11
CA ALA A 11 -4.89 8.48 4.71
C ALA A 11 -4.17 7.91 5.93
N LEU A 12 -4.92 7.75 7.02
CA LEU A 12 -4.49 7.00 8.20
C LEU A 12 -5.19 5.66 8.19
N ILE A 13 -4.85 4.77 9.11
CA ILE A 13 -5.59 3.54 9.32
C ILE A 13 -6.95 3.89 9.92
N PRO A 14 -8.08 3.37 9.40
CA PRO A 14 -8.20 2.27 8.43
C PRO A 14 -8.29 2.68 6.94
N GLU A 15 -8.33 3.96 6.61
CA GLU A 15 -8.43 4.45 5.22
C GLU A 15 -7.25 4.00 4.34
N GLU A 16 -6.03 3.94 4.87
CA GLU A 16 -4.84 3.46 4.14
C GLU A 16 -5.00 2.01 3.68
N ILE A 17 -5.50 1.14 4.57
CA ILE A 17 -5.81 -0.27 4.24
C ILE A 17 -6.93 -0.33 3.19
N ASN A 18 -7.97 0.50 3.36
CA ASN A 18 -9.09 0.56 2.43
C ASN A 18 -8.75 1.25 1.10
N ALA A 19 -7.53 1.73 0.88
CA ALA A 19 -7.09 2.24 -0.41
C ALA A 19 -7.17 1.19 -1.53
N PHE A 20 -7.21 -0.10 -1.18
CA PHE A 20 -7.44 -1.23 -2.09
C PHE A 20 -8.90 -1.58 -2.34
N TYR A 21 -9.87 -0.91 -1.70
CA TYR A 21 -11.29 -1.29 -1.79
C TYR A 21 -11.78 -1.44 -3.24
N CYS A 22 -11.41 -0.55 -4.17
CA CYS A 22 -11.87 -0.67 -5.56
C CYS A 22 -11.24 -1.86 -6.30
N SER A 23 -9.95 -2.13 -6.07
CA SER A 23 -9.27 -3.30 -6.64
C SER A 23 -9.72 -4.62 -6.01
N LEU A 24 -10.09 -4.62 -4.72
CA LEU A 24 -10.53 -5.81 -3.99
C LEU A 24 -12.04 -6.04 -4.09
N ASN A 25 -12.81 -4.99 -4.37
CA ASN A 25 -14.27 -4.96 -4.26
C ASN A 25 -14.77 -5.42 -2.88
N ALA A 26 -14.09 -5.03 -1.81
CA ALA A 26 -14.47 -5.34 -0.43
C ALA A 26 -13.96 -4.28 0.52
N GLN A 27 -14.75 -3.99 1.55
CA GLN A 27 -14.32 -3.15 2.67
C GLN A 27 -13.56 -4.01 3.67
N ILE A 28 -12.41 -3.50 4.12
CA ILE A 28 -11.58 -4.17 5.11
C ILE A 28 -11.77 -3.44 6.43
N THR A 29 -12.35 -4.13 7.42
CA THR A 29 -12.68 -3.55 8.73
C THR A 29 -12.33 -4.52 9.85
N GLU A 30 -12.10 -3.98 11.06
CA GLU A 30 -11.89 -4.81 12.26
C GLU A 30 -13.10 -5.68 12.60
N GLN A 31 -14.31 -5.28 12.17
CA GLN A 31 -15.55 -5.94 12.52
C GLN A 31 -15.94 -7.06 11.55
N GLU A 32 -15.82 -6.81 10.24
CA GLU A 32 -16.24 -7.77 9.21
C GLU A 32 -15.11 -8.64 8.68
N THR A 33 -13.87 -8.16 8.74
CA THR A 33 -12.69 -8.87 8.26
C THR A 33 -11.52 -8.77 9.25
N PRO A 34 -11.71 -9.18 10.53
CA PRO A 34 -10.69 -9.02 11.57
C PRO A 34 -9.34 -9.67 11.23
N TYR A 35 -9.31 -10.85 10.61
CA TYR A 35 -8.06 -11.52 10.24
C TYR A 35 -7.36 -10.82 9.08
N LEU A 36 -8.11 -10.44 8.03
CA LEU A 36 -7.56 -9.67 6.91
C LEU A 36 -7.00 -8.32 7.39
N TYR A 37 -7.78 -7.59 8.19
CA TYR A 37 -7.37 -6.30 8.74
C TYR A 37 -6.09 -6.45 9.59
N ALA A 38 -6.07 -7.42 10.51
CA ALA A 38 -4.91 -7.66 11.37
C ALA A 38 -3.67 -8.08 10.57
N LEU A 39 -3.85 -8.88 9.52
CA LEU A 39 -2.75 -9.35 8.69
C LEU A 39 -2.12 -8.18 7.91
N LEU A 40 -2.92 -7.29 7.32
CA LEU A 40 -2.41 -6.10 6.62
C LEU A 40 -1.76 -5.12 7.59
N PHE A 41 -2.39 -4.85 8.73
CA PHE A 41 -1.83 -3.99 9.77
C PHE A 41 -0.45 -4.49 10.26
N ARG A 42 -0.33 -5.78 10.59
CA ARG A 42 0.94 -6.37 11.05
C ARG A 42 2.01 -6.37 9.96
N ALA A 43 1.63 -6.66 8.72
CA ALA A 43 2.57 -6.60 7.61
C ALA A 43 3.13 -5.19 7.42
N MET A 44 2.32 -4.13 7.61
CA MET A 44 2.82 -2.75 7.57
C MET A 44 3.85 -2.49 8.69
N ASP A 45 3.56 -2.92 9.91
CA ASP A 45 4.48 -2.77 11.06
C ASP A 45 5.80 -3.53 10.85
N ASP A 46 5.75 -4.76 10.32
CA ASP A 46 6.94 -5.55 9.99
C ASP A 46 7.82 -4.87 8.93
N ILE A 47 7.21 -4.22 7.94
CA ILE A 47 7.95 -3.44 6.92
C ILE A 47 8.62 -2.22 7.55
N ASP A 48 7.88 -1.45 8.34
CA ASP A 48 8.39 -0.24 9.00
C ASP A 48 9.54 -0.58 9.96
N PHE A 49 9.40 -1.69 10.70
CA PHE A 49 10.48 -2.21 11.54
C PHE A 49 11.71 -2.62 10.71
N THR A 50 11.49 -3.36 9.62
CA THR A 50 12.58 -3.90 8.79
C THR A 50 13.36 -2.80 8.09
N ASP A 51 12.68 -1.76 7.59
CA ASP A 51 13.35 -0.69 6.83
C ASP A 51 14.12 0.32 7.71
N THR A 52 13.81 0.34 9.01
CA THR A 52 14.36 1.29 9.99
C THR A 52 15.88 1.32 9.95
N ALA A 53 16.54 0.16 10.02
CA ALA A 53 18.00 0.10 10.04
C ALA A 53 18.63 0.70 8.77
N ALA A 54 18.03 0.43 7.59
CA ALA A 54 18.48 0.99 6.33
C ALA A 54 18.27 2.51 6.29
N LYS A 55 17.10 3.00 6.74
CA LYS A 55 16.82 4.43 6.83
C LYS A 55 17.85 5.16 7.67
N TYR A 56 18.20 4.64 8.84
CA TYR A 56 19.20 5.26 9.71
C TYR A 56 20.61 5.16 9.14
N LYS A 57 20.99 4.04 8.54
CA LYS A 57 22.31 3.83 7.94
C LYS A 57 22.58 4.80 6.79
N TYR A 58 21.66 4.89 5.83
CA TYR A 58 21.86 5.70 4.63
C TYR A 58 21.49 7.16 4.84
N ASN A 59 20.55 7.44 5.75
CA ASN A 59 20.08 8.79 6.09
C ASN A 59 19.82 9.67 4.86
N ARG A 60 19.32 9.06 3.77
CA ARG A 60 19.18 9.72 2.47
C ARG A 60 18.11 10.80 2.57
N PRO A 61 18.39 12.07 2.20
CA PRO A 61 17.39 13.13 2.22
C PRO A 61 16.29 12.86 1.19
N ARG A 62 15.05 13.23 1.53
CA ARG A 62 13.90 13.18 0.62
C ARG A 62 14.01 14.22 -0.51
N PRO A 63 13.32 14.01 -1.66
CA PRO A 63 13.34 14.93 -2.79
C PRO A 63 13.11 16.39 -2.42
N PHE A 64 12.00 16.71 -1.72
CA PHE A 64 11.66 18.08 -1.29
C PHE A 64 12.74 18.76 -0.41
N VAL A 65 13.60 17.99 0.25
CA VAL A 65 14.72 18.54 1.06
C VAL A 65 15.87 18.96 0.15
N VAL A 66 16.10 18.23 -0.94
CA VAL A 66 17.23 18.45 -1.85
C VAL A 66 16.89 19.50 -2.90
N ASN A 67 15.70 19.43 -3.50
CA ASN A 67 15.30 20.32 -4.59
C ASN A 67 14.60 21.60 -4.12
N ASN A 68 14.21 21.70 -2.83
CA ASN A 68 13.42 22.80 -2.28
C ASN A 68 12.08 23.05 -3.00
N GLU A 69 11.54 22.03 -3.67
CA GLU A 69 10.23 22.08 -4.33
C GLU A 69 9.12 21.63 -3.37
N PRO A 70 7.86 22.04 -3.60
CA PRO A 70 6.75 21.62 -2.77
C PRO A 70 6.54 20.10 -2.84
N LYS A 71 5.88 19.57 -1.81
CA LYS A 71 5.34 18.21 -1.76
C LYS A 71 3.83 18.30 -1.58
N CYS A 72 3.12 17.28 -2.01
CA CYS A 72 1.65 17.30 -2.02
C CYS A 72 1.02 17.14 -0.63
N ILE A 73 1.79 16.68 0.37
CA ILE A 73 1.33 16.44 1.75
C ILE A 73 1.91 17.40 2.79
N ARG A 74 1.14 17.67 3.84
CA ARG A 74 1.63 18.31 5.07
C ARG A 74 2.15 17.24 6.03
N VAL A 75 3.47 17.04 6.10
CA VAL A 75 4.06 16.17 7.13
C VAL A 75 4.05 16.88 8.49
N ARG A 76 3.39 16.28 9.49
CA ARG A 76 3.49 16.69 10.91
C ARG A 76 4.87 16.43 11.50
N HIS A 77 5.54 15.39 11.02
CA HIS A 77 6.88 15.00 11.47
C HIS A 77 7.88 15.02 10.32
N HIS A 78 9.04 15.60 10.60
CA HIS A 78 10.14 15.72 9.66
C HIS A 78 10.91 14.40 9.52
N ASN A 79 10.26 13.35 8.99
CA ASN A 79 10.99 12.15 8.60
C ASN A 79 11.70 12.39 7.27
N TYR A 80 12.95 12.87 7.34
CA TYR A 80 13.76 13.16 6.16
C TYR A 80 14.46 11.95 5.55
N LYS A 81 14.31 10.74 6.11
CA LYS A 81 15.01 9.52 5.69
C LYS A 81 14.22 8.80 4.60
N SER A 82 14.67 8.94 3.37
CA SER A 82 13.94 8.52 2.17
C SER A 82 14.11 7.04 1.81
N TYR A 83 15.26 6.43 2.10
CA TYR A 83 15.62 5.12 1.57
C TYR A 83 15.52 3.97 2.60
N PRO A 84 14.84 2.85 2.28
CA PRO A 84 13.90 2.66 1.15
C PRO A 84 12.53 3.26 1.46
N SER A 85 11.55 3.21 0.54
CA SER A 85 10.19 3.75 0.76
C SER A 85 9.11 3.00 -0.02
N GLY A 86 7.85 3.08 0.41
CA GLY A 86 6.71 2.51 -0.31
C GLY A 86 6.52 1.00 -0.13
N GLY A 87 7.29 0.37 0.76
CA GLY A 87 7.25 -1.07 0.98
C GLY A 87 5.90 -1.57 1.50
N SER A 88 5.25 -0.82 2.41
CA SER A 88 4.00 -1.25 3.06
C SER A 88 2.87 -1.44 2.05
N THR A 89 2.73 -0.52 1.10
CA THR A 89 1.74 -0.63 0.01
C THR A 89 1.96 -1.83 -0.91
N TRP A 90 3.22 -2.20 -1.16
CA TRP A 90 3.54 -3.38 -1.98
C TRP A 90 3.34 -4.68 -1.21
N ALA A 91 3.69 -4.72 0.08
CA ALA A 91 3.41 -5.86 0.95
C ALA A 91 1.91 -6.17 1.01
N MET A 92 1.08 -5.13 1.23
CA MET A 92 -0.38 -5.27 1.21
C MET A 92 -0.89 -5.81 -0.12
N ALA A 93 -0.37 -5.30 -1.25
CA ALA A 93 -0.78 -5.79 -2.57
C ALA A 93 -0.42 -7.27 -2.81
N LEU A 94 0.76 -7.71 -2.39
CA LEU A 94 1.17 -9.12 -2.51
C LEU A 94 0.27 -10.04 -1.68
N ILE A 95 0.03 -9.66 -0.43
CA ILE A 95 -0.86 -10.39 0.47
C ILE A 95 -2.28 -10.46 -0.11
N LEU A 96 -2.82 -9.32 -0.53
CA LEU A 96 -4.17 -9.26 -1.09
C LEU A 96 -4.28 -10.07 -2.38
N SER A 97 -3.24 -10.11 -3.21
CA SER A 97 -3.23 -10.95 -4.42
C SER A 97 -3.20 -12.45 -4.12
N GLU A 98 -2.66 -12.87 -2.97
CA GLU A 98 -2.73 -14.27 -2.52
C GLU A 98 -4.11 -14.63 -1.98
N ILE A 99 -4.76 -13.68 -1.31
CA ILE A 99 -6.10 -13.86 -0.72
C ILE A 99 -7.18 -13.80 -1.80
N ALA A 100 -7.02 -12.94 -2.81
CA ALA A 100 -7.97 -12.70 -3.90
C ALA A 100 -7.29 -12.88 -5.28
N PRO A 101 -6.90 -14.11 -5.65
CA PRO A 101 -6.13 -14.37 -6.87
C PRO A 101 -6.83 -13.86 -8.14
N GLU A 102 -8.16 -13.90 -8.19
CA GLU A 102 -8.99 -13.41 -9.30
C GLU A 102 -8.99 -11.88 -9.46
N LYS A 103 -8.49 -11.14 -8.45
CA LYS A 103 -8.31 -9.68 -8.46
C LYS A 103 -6.84 -9.26 -8.53
N SER A 104 -5.91 -10.22 -8.68
CA SER A 104 -4.47 -9.99 -8.55
C SER A 104 -3.94 -8.85 -9.43
N ASP A 105 -4.35 -8.80 -10.69
CA ASP A 105 -3.82 -7.80 -11.63
C ASP A 105 -4.18 -6.37 -11.19
N ASP A 106 -5.43 -6.14 -10.79
CA ASP A 106 -5.93 -4.85 -10.31
C ASP A 106 -5.29 -4.48 -8.97
N ILE A 107 -5.18 -5.44 -8.04
CA ILE A 107 -4.56 -5.23 -6.73
C ILE A 107 -3.08 -4.88 -6.87
N LEU A 108 -2.33 -5.63 -7.69
CA LEU A 108 -0.90 -5.38 -7.89
C LEU A 108 -0.67 -4.09 -8.67
N ALA A 109 -1.54 -3.74 -9.63
CA ALA A 109 -1.50 -2.43 -10.29
C ALA A 109 -1.70 -1.30 -9.28
N ARG A 110 -2.72 -1.42 -8.43
CA ARG A 110 -3.01 -0.45 -7.37
C ARG A 110 -1.84 -0.27 -6.41
N GLY A 111 -1.24 -1.36 -5.94
CA GLY A 111 -0.05 -1.29 -5.07
C GLY A 111 1.14 -0.60 -5.73
N ARG A 112 1.38 -0.83 -7.03
CA ARG A 112 2.42 -0.12 -7.78
C ARG A 112 2.14 1.38 -7.85
N GLU A 113 0.90 1.75 -8.14
CA GLU A 113 0.46 3.13 -8.29
C GLU A 113 0.55 3.92 -6.98
N MET A 114 0.16 3.32 -5.85
CA MET A 114 0.32 3.95 -4.53
C MET A 114 1.79 4.21 -4.21
N GLY A 115 2.70 3.30 -4.58
CA GLY A 115 4.14 3.56 -4.51
C GLY A 115 4.56 4.76 -5.39
N GLN A 116 4.00 4.88 -6.60
CA GLN A 116 4.29 6.00 -7.50
C GLN A 116 3.73 7.34 -7.02
N ASP A 117 2.64 7.33 -6.27
CA ASP A 117 2.10 8.54 -5.66
C ASP A 117 3.11 9.24 -4.75
N THR A 118 3.97 8.48 -4.06
CA THR A 118 5.06 9.07 -3.26
C THR A 118 6.10 9.82 -4.11
N VAL A 119 6.34 9.38 -5.36
CA VAL A 119 7.25 10.03 -6.30
C VAL A 119 6.60 11.29 -6.85
N ILE A 120 5.35 11.18 -7.32
CA ILE A 120 4.55 12.30 -7.83
C ILE A 120 4.42 13.38 -6.78
N CYS A 121 4.22 13.01 -5.51
CA CYS A 121 4.12 13.92 -4.38
C CYS A 121 5.45 14.59 -3.97
N ASN A 122 6.54 14.36 -4.69
CA ASN A 122 7.89 14.83 -4.33
C ASN A 122 8.32 14.34 -2.92
N TYR A 123 7.83 13.17 -2.50
CA TYR A 123 8.06 12.62 -1.16
C TYR A 123 9.16 11.54 -1.13
N SER A 124 9.25 10.72 -2.17
CA SER A 124 10.24 9.64 -2.28
C SER A 124 10.93 9.66 -3.65
N TRP A 125 12.19 9.22 -3.69
CA TRP A 125 12.87 9.01 -4.97
C TRP A 125 12.34 7.74 -5.64
N GLN A 126 12.31 7.69 -6.98
CA GLN A 126 11.91 6.48 -7.71
C GLN A 126 12.73 5.24 -7.29
N SER A 127 14.03 5.42 -7.04
CA SER A 127 14.91 4.34 -6.57
C SER A 127 14.53 3.85 -5.17
N ASP A 128 14.02 4.71 -4.29
CA ASP A 128 13.58 4.31 -2.95
C ASP A 128 12.33 3.44 -3.02
N VAL A 129 11.41 3.78 -3.93
CA VAL A 129 10.18 3.02 -4.19
C VAL A 129 10.50 1.65 -4.75
N ASN A 130 11.44 1.58 -5.70
CA ASN A 130 11.88 0.31 -6.27
C ASN A 130 12.46 -0.61 -5.19
N GLU A 131 13.32 -0.10 -4.33
CA GLU A 131 13.94 -0.87 -3.24
C GLU A 131 12.96 -1.19 -2.11
N GLY A 132 11.95 -0.35 -1.88
CA GLY A 132 10.86 -0.67 -0.97
C GLY A 132 10.03 -1.86 -1.44
N ARG A 133 9.79 -1.99 -2.75
CA ARG A 133 9.13 -3.18 -3.33
C ARG A 133 9.97 -4.44 -3.16
N VAL A 134 11.28 -4.37 -3.40
CA VAL A 134 12.19 -5.51 -3.19
C VAL A 134 12.20 -5.93 -1.72
N LEU A 135 12.37 -4.98 -0.80
CA LEU A 135 12.38 -5.25 0.63
C LEU A 135 11.08 -5.91 1.09
N SER A 136 9.93 -5.38 0.66
CA SER A 136 8.63 -5.92 1.05
C SER A 136 8.36 -7.31 0.48
N SER A 137 8.77 -7.60 -0.76
CA SER A 137 8.72 -8.97 -1.28
C SER A 137 9.57 -9.95 -0.45
N ILE A 138 10.73 -9.52 0.05
CA ILE A 138 11.57 -10.35 0.93
C ILE A 138 10.86 -10.58 2.27
N VAL A 139 10.29 -9.53 2.87
CA VAL A 139 9.56 -9.64 4.15
C VAL A 139 8.35 -10.56 4.00
N VAL A 140 7.51 -10.36 2.98
CA VAL A 140 6.35 -11.23 2.72
C VAL A 140 6.80 -12.68 2.54
N ALA A 141 7.88 -12.95 1.80
CA ALA A 141 8.42 -14.31 1.67
C ALA A 141 8.90 -14.89 3.02
N ARG A 142 9.39 -14.07 3.95
CA ARG A 142 9.73 -14.52 5.31
C ARG A 142 8.52 -14.77 6.19
N LEU A 143 7.47 -13.95 6.06
CA LEU A 143 6.22 -14.15 6.78
C LEU A 143 5.61 -15.52 6.48
N HIS A 144 5.72 -16.00 5.24
CA HIS A 144 5.27 -17.34 4.85
C HIS A 144 5.96 -18.49 5.58
N ALA A 145 7.10 -18.27 6.24
CA ALA A 145 7.74 -19.29 7.08
C ALA A 145 7.11 -19.41 8.48
N LEU A 146 6.20 -18.50 8.83
CA LEU A 146 5.49 -18.48 10.12
C LEU A 146 4.14 -19.21 9.98
N PRO A 147 3.89 -20.29 10.74
CA PRO A 147 2.61 -20.99 10.71
C PRO A 147 1.41 -20.08 11.02
N GLU A 148 1.60 -19.10 11.90
CA GLU A 148 0.56 -18.14 12.28
C GLU A 148 0.16 -17.24 11.11
N PHE A 149 1.10 -16.85 10.26
CA PHE A 149 0.82 -16.06 9.06
C PHE A 149 -0.03 -16.86 8.07
N GLN A 150 0.35 -18.12 7.82
CA GLN A 150 -0.42 -19.00 6.93
C GLN A 150 -1.85 -19.22 7.46
N ALA A 151 -2.01 -19.41 8.77
CA ALA A 151 -3.32 -19.54 9.39
C ALA A 151 -4.18 -18.28 9.19
N TYR A 152 -3.61 -17.09 9.36
CA TYR A 152 -4.33 -15.84 9.11
C TYR A 152 -4.70 -15.64 7.63
N ILE A 153 -3.87 -16.08 6.69
CA ILE A 153 -4.20 -16.05 5.25
C ILE A 153 -5.46 -16.89 4.97
N GLU A 154 -5.56 -18.09 5.52
CA GLU A 154 -6.72 -18.97 5.31
C GLU A 154 -8.00 -18.40 5.94
N GLU A 155 -7.92 -17.84 7.15
CA GLU A 155 -9.05 -17.15 7.76
C GLU A 155 -9.46 -15.90 6.97
N ALA A 156 -8.51 -15.11 6.48
CA ALA A 156 -8.79 -13.93 5.68
C ALA A 156 -9.46 -14.26 4.33
N LYS A 157 -9.10 -15.39 3.69
CA LYS A 157 -9.81 -15.91 2.50
C LYS A 157 -11.27 -16.25 2.82
N SER A 158 -11.53 -16.87 3.97
CA SER A 158 -12.88 -17.20 4.44
C SER A 158 -13.72 -15.94 4.73
N GLU A 159 -13.12 -14.95 5.39
CA GLU A 159 -13.73 -13.64 5.64
C GLU A 159 -14.10 -12.93 4.33
N LEU A 160 -13.15 -12.84 3.40
CA LEU A 160 -13.37 -12.15 2.13
C LEU A 160 -14.48 -12.82 1.30
N THR A 161 -14.49 -14.16 1.26
CA THR A 161 -15.57 -14.92 0.62
C THR A 161 -16.93 -14.59 1.26
N SER A 162 -16.98 -14.50 2.58
CA SER A 162 -18.19 -14.15 3.32
C SER A 162 -18.66 -12.71 3.05
N VAL A 163 -17.72 -11.77 2.88
CA VAL A 163 -18.01 -10.38 2.52
C VAL A 163 -18.57 -10.30 1.11
N TRP A 164 -17.94 -10.93 0.12
CA TRP A 164 -18.42 -10.91 -1.26
C TRP A 164 -19.78 -11.59 -1.42
N ALA A 165 -20.06 -12.64 -0.65
CA ALA A 165 -21.36 -13.30 -0.67
C ALA A 165 -22.54 -12.40 -0.23
N LYS A 166 -22.26 -11.27 0.47
CA LYS A 166 -23.28 -10.29 0.86
C LYS A 166 -23.74 -9.41 -0.31
N ASP A 167 -22.99 -9.36 -1.41
CA ASP A 167 -23.28 -8.55 -2.60
C ASP A 167 -23.68 -7.10 -2.27
N LEU A 168 -22.89 -6.48 -1.37
CA LEU A 168 -23.18 -5.12 -0.90
C LEU A 168 -22.93 -4.10 -2.01
N PRO A 169 -23.75 -3.03 -2.09
CA PRO A 169 -23.52 -1.97 -3.06
C PRO A 169 -22.17 -1.28 -2.83
N PRO A 170 -21.51 -0.79 -3.89
CA PRO A 170 -20.27 -0.04 -3.75
C PRO A 170 -20.43 1.18 -2.83
N ILE A 171 -19.46 1.40 -1.93
CA ILE A 171 -19.45 2.55 -1.00
C ILE A 171 -18.72 3.76 -1.58
N ARG A 172 -18.03 3.60 -2.72
CA ARG A 172 -17.35 4.67 -3.47
C ARG A 172 -17.35 4.38 -4.98
N ASP A 173 -17.18 5.44 -5.77
CA ASP A 173 -17.17 5.37 -7.23
C ASP A 173 -15.83 4.83 -7.76
N CYS A 174 -15.78 3.53 -7.99
CA CYS A 174 -14.57 2.86 -8.49
C CYS A 174 -14.30 3.12 -9.98
N ASP A 175 -15.31 3.49 -10.76
CA ASP A 175 -15.10 3.88 -12.16
C ASP A 175 -14.39 5.23 -12.24
N ALA A 176 -14.80 6.19 -11.41
CA ALA A 176 -14.12 7.46 -11.27
C ALA A 176 -12.69 7.31 -10.75
N GLU A 177 -12.46 6.47 -9.74
CA GLU A 177 -11.11 6.16 -9.24
C GLU A 177 -10.22 5.60 -10.37
N ASN A 178 -10.70 4.55 -11.05
CA ASN A 178 -9.96 3.89 -12.12
C ASN A 178 -9.68 4.84 -13.31
N ALA A 179 -10.60 5.73 -13.66
CA ALA A 179 -10.39 6.71 -14.73
C ALA A 179 -9.21 7.66 -14.45
N VAL A 180 -9.07 8.13 -13.20
CA VAL A 180 -7.96 9.01 -12.80
C VAL A 180 -6.62 8.26 -12.82
N LEU A 181 -6.62 6.98 -12.45
CA LEU A 181 -5.44 6.11 -12.47
C LEU A 181 -5.00 5.80 -13.91
N PHE A 182 -5.93 5.39 -14.78
CA PHE A 182 -5.65 5.06 -16.19
C PHE A 182 -5.12 6.22 -17.02
N GLN A 183 -5.67 7.43 -16.86
CA GLN A 183 -5.17 8.60 -17.60
C GLN A 183 -3.72 8.95 -17.22
N SER A 184 -3.27 8.53 -16.04
CA SER A 184 -1.95 8.85 -15.52
C SER A 184 -0.89 7.83 -15.93
N SER A 185 -1.25 6.54 -16.11
CA SER A 185 -0.30 5.50 -16.53
C SER A 185 0.20 5.70 -17.97
N LEU A 186 -0.63 6.27 -18.85
CA LEU A 186 -0.28 6.62 -20.22
C LEU A 186 0.67 7.83 -20.34
N ALA A 187 0.77 8.67 -19.29
CA ALA A 187 1.66 9.84 -19.28
C ALA A 187 3.09 9.52 -18.77
N THR A 188 3.34 8.26 -18.39
CA THR A 188 4.61 7.80 -17.80
C THR A 188 5.41 6.87 -18.72
N PHE A 189 4.97 6.69 -19.98
CA PHE A 189 5.69 5.98 -21.05
C PHE A 189 6.20 6.95 -22.11
#